data_AF-A0A2N5HMG3-F1
#
_entry.id   AF-A0A2N5HMG3-F1
#
_cell.length_a   1.000
_cell.length_b   1.000
_cell.length_c   1.000
_cell.angle_alpha   90.00
_cell.angle_beta   90.00
_cell.angle_gamma   90.00
#
_symmetry.space_group_name_H-M   'P 1'
#
loop_
_entity.id
_entity.type
_entity.pdbx_description
1 polymer ?
#
loop_
_entity_poly.entity_id
_entity_poly.type
_entity_poly.pdbx_seq_one_letter_code
_entity_poly.pdbx_strand_id
1 'polypeptide(L)' 'MKWNQIVACIGLIFILIGLFQLYQIKREVKILDKEQNISEETSNKWVKRVTIIIVCEVIGTILGLIPTIIQTIQTIFK' A
#
# COMPACT_ATOMS: atom_id res chain seq x y z
N MET A 1 -15.29 -19.71 -1.56
CA MET A 1 -15.24 -18.24 -1.35
C MET A 1 -15.83 -17.56 -2.56
N LYS A 2 -16.59 -16.48 -2.39
CA LYS A 2 -17.05 -15.68 -3.53
C LYS A 2 -15.83 -15.03 -4.19
N TRP A 3 -15.78 -14.94 -5.52
CA TRP A 3 -14.67 -14.33 -6.28
C TRP A 3 -14.23 -12.96 -5.71
N ASN A 4 -15.19 -12.15 -5.27
CA ASN A 4 -14.95 -10.85 -4.64
C ASN A 4 -14.11 -10.93 -3.35
N GLN A 5 -14.25 -12.00 -2.56
CA GLN A 5 -13.43 -12.20 -1.36
C GLN A 5 -11.97 -12.49 -1.72
N ILE A 6 -11.74 -13.23 -2.81
CA ILE A 6 -10.37 -13.50 -3.30
C ILE A 6 -9.72 -12.20 -3.75
N VAL A 7 -10.43 -11.37 -4.52
CA VAL A 7 -9.93 -10.06 -4.97
C VAL A 7 -9.68 -9.12 -3.79
N ALA A 8 -10.57 -9.09 -2.79
CA ALA A 8 -10.37 -8.32 -1.57
C ALA A 8 -9.15 -8.80 -0.77
N CYS A 9 -8.91 -10.12 -0.69
CA CYS A 9 -7.72 -10.67 -0.05
C CYS A 9 -6.44 -10.24 -0.79
N ILE A 10 -6.43 -10.22 -2.12
CA ILE A 10 -5.30 -9.72 -2.90
C ILE A 10 -5.08 -8.23 -2.59
N GLY A 11 -6.15 -7.43 -2.56
CA GLY A 11 -6.06 -6.01 -2.19
C GLY A 11 -5.47 -5.80 -0.79
N LEU A 12 -5.88 -6.62 0.19
CA LEU A 12 -5.33 -6.60 1.54
C LEU A 12 -3.82 -6.93 1.55
N ILE A 13 -3.35 -7.88 0.74
CA ILE A 13 -1.92 -8.22 0.63
C ILE A 13 -1.13 -7.00 0.14
N PHE A 14 -1.63 -6.27 -0.86
CA PHE A 14 -0.96 -5.05 -1.36
C PHE A 14 -0.87 -3.96 -0.29
N ILE A 15 -1.92 -3.75 0.49
CA ILE A 15 -1.92 -2.81 1.63
C ILE A 15 -0.90 -3.24 2.69
N LEU A 16 -0.86 -4.53 3.04
CA LEU A 16 0.12 -5.04 4.02
C LEU A 16 1.57 -4.84 3.55
N ILE A 17 1.83 -5.03 2.25
CA ILE A 17 3.15 -4.75 1.66
C ILE A 17 3.47 -3.26 1.74
N GLY A 18 2.52 -2.38 1.42
CA GLY A 18 2.67 -0.93 1.53
C GLY A 18 3.00 -0.48 2.96
N LEU A 19 2.22 -0.95 3.93
CA LEU A 19 2.45 -0.70 5.36
C LEU A 19 3.79 -1.23 5.86
N PHE A 20 4.21 -2.42 5.42
CA PHE A 20 5.49 -2.99 5.79
C PHE A 20 6.67 -2.16 5.27
N GLN A 21 6.61 -1.71 4.02
CA GLN A 21 7.61 -0.82 3.44
C GLN A 21 7.62 0.54 4.16
N LEU A 22 6.45 1.10 4.48
CA LEU A 22 6.34 2.34 5.25
C LEU A 22 6.98 2.21 6.64
N TYR A 23 6.76 1.08 7.31
CA TYR A 23 7.40 0.78 8.59
C TYR A 23 8.92 0.71 8.48
N GLN A 24 9.45 0.08 7.43
CA GLN A 24 10.89 0.05 7.18
C GLN A 24 11.47 1.46 6.97
N ILE A 25 10.83 2.28 6.12
CA ILE A 25 11.28 3.66 5.89
C ILE A 25 11.27 4.45 7.19
N LYS A 26 10.19 4.36 7.98
CA LYS A 26 10.09 5.04 9.29
C LYS A 26 11.22 4.62 10.24
N ARG A 27 11.64 3.35 10.20
CA ARG A 27 12.76 2.85 10.99
C ARG A 27 14.10 3.37 10.48
N GLU A 28 14.33 3.40 9.16
CA GLU A 28 15.54 3.94 8.55
C GLU A 28 15.68 5.44 8.84
N VAL A 29 14.60 6.22 8.71
CA VAL A 29 14.55 7.65 9.05
C VAL A 29 14.97 7.90 10.50
N LYS A 30 14.45 7.11 11.45
CA LYS A 30 14.83 7.24 12.87
C LYS A 30 16.31 6.96 13.16
N ILE A 31 16.96 6.15 12.33
CA ILE A 31 18.39 5.85 12.47
C ILE A 31 19.20 7.01 11.90
N LEU A 32 18.80 7.51 10.73
CA LEU A 32 19.48 8.61 10.03
C LEU A 32 19.27 9.98 10.66
N ASP A 33 18.22 10.20 11.44
CA ASP A 33 18.06 11.44 12.24
C ASP A 33 19.22 11.66 13.23
N LYS A 34 20.04 10.62 13.47
CA LYS A 34 21.29 10.70 14.24
C LYS A 34 22.53 11.02 13.39
N GLU A 35 22.44 10.88 12.07
CA GLU A 35 23.52 11.12 11.11
C GLU A 35 23.16 12.37 10.26
N GLN A 36 23.78 13.51 10.54
CA GLN A 36 23.42 14.81 9.96
C GLN A 36 23.61 14.96 8.43
N ASN A 37 24.09 13.92 7.73
CA ASN A 37 24.32 13.95 6.29
C ASN A 37 23.61 12.78 5.60
N ILE A 38 22.43 13.06 5.04
CA ILE A 38 21.73 12.13 4.15
C ILE A 38 22.30 12.32 2.75
N SER A 39 22.90 11.27 2.18
CA SER A 39 23.38 11.32 0.78
C SER A 39 22.21 11.44 -0.20
N GLU A 40 22.43 12.12 -1.32
CA GLU A 40 21.44 12.28 -2.39
C GLU A 40 20.98 10.92 -2.96
N GLU A 41 21.89 9.93 -2.99
CA GLU A 41 21.57 8.54 -3.36
C GLU A 41 20.55 7.90 -2.40
N THR A 42 20.71 8.12 -1.09
CA THR A 42 19.79 7.61 -0.06
C THR A 42 18.42 8.26 -0.20
N SER A 43 18.38 9.57 -0.42
CA SER A 43 17.14 10.32 -0.67
C SER A 43 16.39 9.77 -1.89
N ASN A 44 17.08 9.60 -3.02
CA ASN A 44 16.48 9.05 -4.24
C ASN A 44 15.94 7.62 -4.05
N LYS A 45 16.63 6.79 -3.26
CA LYS A 45 16.16 5.44 -2.92
C LYS A 45 14.86 5.48 -2.12
N TRP A 46 14.74 6.40 -1.18
CA TRP A 46 13.52 6.58 -0.39
C TRP A 46 12.36 7.09 -1.22
N VAL A 47 12.58 8.06 -2.11
CA VAL A 47 11.54 8.52 -3.04
C VAL A 47 10.98 7.35 -3.85
N LYS A 48 11.85 6.50 -4.43
CA LYS A 48 11.40 5.31 -5.17
C LYS A 48 10.56 4.36 -4.31
N ARG A 49 10.97 4.14 -3.06
CA ARG A 49 10.22 3.27 -2.13
C ARG A 49 8.87 3.88 -1.74
N VAL A 50 8.81 5.18 -1.48
CA VAL A 50 7.55 5.90 -1.21
C VAL A 50 6.60 5.79 -2.41
N THR A 51 7.11 5.93 -3.64
CA THR A 51 6.31 5.72 -4.86
C THR A 51 5.74 4.31 -4.91
N ILE A 52 6.54 3.27 -4.61
CA ILE A 52 6.05 1.89 -4.57
C ILE A 52 4.95 1.72 -3.52
N ILE A 53 5.12 2.30 -2.32
CA ILE A 53 4.10 2.28 -1.27
C ILE A 53 2.79 2.87 -1.78
N ILE A 54 2.84 4.08 -2.37
CA ILE A 54 1.65 4.75 -2.90
C ILE A 54 0.96 3.88 -3.96
N VAL A 55 1.72 3.30 -4.88
CA VAL A 55 1.17 2.42 -5.92
C VAL A 55 0.50 1.19 -5.30
N CYS A 56 1.13 0.55 -4.32
CA CYS A 56 0.55 -0.60 -3.63
C CYS A 56 -0.74 -0.25 -2.88
N GLU A 57 -0.78 0.88 -2.17
CA GLU A 57 -1.96 1.33 -1.43
C GLU A 57 -3.13 1.66 -2.38
N VAL A 58 -2.84 2.34 -3.51
CA VAL A 58 -3.85 2.67 -4.51
C VAL A 58 -4.43 1.40 -5.14
N ILE A 59 -3.58 0.47 -5.59
CA ILE A 59 -4.02 -0.81 -6.16
C ILE A 59 -4.81 -1.62 -5.13
N GLY A 60 -4.30 -1.71 -3.90
CA GLY A 60 -4.95 -2.44 -2.82
C GLY A 60 -6.35 -1.89 -2.51
N THR A 61 -6.48 -0.58 -2.47
CA THR A 61 -7.76 0.12 -2.24
C THR A 61 -8.75 -0.13 -3.38
N ILE A 62 -8.30 -0.03 -4.64
CA ILE A 62 -9.12 -0.30 -5.83
C ILE A 62 -9.64 -1.74 -5.80
N LEU A 63 -8.75 -2.70 -5.56
CA LEU A 63 -9.11 -4.12 -5.50
C LEU A 63 -10.00 -4.46 -4.29
N GLY A 64 -9.88 -3.76 -3.17
CA GLY A 64 -10.73 -3.96 -2.00
C GLY A 64 -12.12 -3.34 -2.13
N LEU A 65 -12.21 -2.10 -2.64
CA LEU A 65 -13.44 -1.32 -2.65
C LEU A 65 -14.33 -1.61 -3.86
N ILE A 66 -13.77 -1.72 -5.07
CA ILE A 66 -14.58 -1.86 -6.29
C ILE A 66 -15.45 -3.12 -6.27
N PRO A 67 -14.94 -4.32 -5.93
CA PRO A 67 -15.78 -5.52 -5.89
C PRO A 67 -16.87 -5.42 -4.82
N THR A 68 -16.58 -4.76 -3.69
CA THR A 68 -17.53 -4.54 -2.60
C THR A 68 -18.66 -3.60 -3.02
N ILE A 69 -18.34 -2.51 -3.72
CA ILE A 69 -19.31 -1.56 -4.25
C ILE A 69 -20.21 -2.26 -5.30
N ILE A 70 -19.61 -2.98 -6.24
CA ILE A 70 -20.37 -3.72 -7.27
C ILE A 70 -21.33 -4.71 -6.62
N GLN A 71 -20.87 -5.46 -5.62
CA GLN A 71 -21.71 -6.43 -4.92
C GLN A 71 -22.84 -5.76 -4.13
N THR A 72 -22.59 -4.60 -3.53
CA THR A 72 -23.60 -3.82 -2.82
C THR A 72 -24.68 -3.33 -3.78
N ILE A 73 -24.29 -2.76 -4.92
CA ILE A 73 -25.21 -2.33 -5.99
C ILE A 73 -26.06 -3.53 -6.48
N GLN A 74 -25.43 -4.66 -6.78
CA GLN A 74 -26.14 -5.88 -7.19
C GLN A 74 -27.13 -6.41 -6.15
N THR A 75 -26.90 -6.14 -4.86
CA THR A 75 -27.81 -6.56 -3.78
C THR A 75 -28.98 -5.59 -3.61
N ILE A 76 -28.78 -4.30 -3.87
CA ILE A 76 -29.83 -3.27 -3.76
C ILE A 76 -30.82 -3.34 -4.92
N PHE A 77 -30.35 -3.62 -6.14
CA PHE A 77 -31.18 -3.62 -7.36
C PHE A 77 -31.73 -5.00 -7.75
N LYS A 78 -31.72 -5.97 -6.83
CA LYS A 78 -32.18 -7.34 -7.05
C LYS A 78 -33.26 -7.69 -6.05
#